data_AF-A0A7J6PWQ7-F1
#
_entry.id   AF-A0A7J6PWQ7-F1
#
_cell.length_a   1.000
_cell.length_b   1.000
_cell.length_c   1.000
_cell.angle_alpha   90.00
_cell.angle_beta   90.00
_cell.angle_gamma   90.00
#
_symmetry.space_group_name_H-M   'P 1'
#
loop_
_entity.id
_entity.type
_entity.pdbx_description
1 polymer ?
#
loop_
_entity_poly.entity_id
_entity_poly.type
_entity_poly.pdbx_seq_one_letter_code
_entity_poly.pdbx_strand_id
1 'polypeptide(L)'
;GKVAQSGELPDSSSGHTYALSGTNFVGYYADKEAWTLRFNDESEKIVSVVEPRQDYFAHVPVVVKSDASVLYRYINANVIGVVTENSEGYLFVRIIDSVTGALVYETKIPHASDPIMVLFDNSAVVYYRNEKANRYELLVVDLFKDRDDHGFWETMKMSQKAREDGAVEGNATRVSAYALEMPIAAAQQFVFPQPVTSIGVSTTQKGVTPRSVLFGLASGKVLAVNKDTILNPRRQTPKPVGDRSGRLQNVASDKDHDASLPAYTPLVPMKATDVVTYNNEVEGLKFIRTTPTHFESTSLLVLFGLDMYMTPTNTAQ
;
A
#
# COMPACT_ATOMS: atom_id res chain seq x y z
N GLY A 1 -13.07 -16.02 -8.17
CA GLY A 1 -14.31 -15.37 -8.67
C GLY A 1 -13.88 -14.24 -9.57
N LYS A 2 -14.52 -14.08 -10.74
CA LYS A 2 -14.10 -13.16 -11.82
C LYS A 2 -13.43 -11.89 -11.29
N VAL A 3 -12.14 -11.72 -11.59
CA VAL A 3 -11.41 -10.46 -11.40
C VAL A 3 -12.22 -9.38 -12.10
N ALA A 4 -12.55 -8.29 -11.43
CA ALA A 4 -13.22 -7.17 -12.08
C ALA A 4 -12.30 -6.66 -13.20
N GLN A 5 -12.69 -6.87 -14.46
CA GLN A 5 -11.90 -6.53 -15.66
C GLN A 5 -12.10 -5.06 -16.09
N SER A 6 -12.99 -4.35 -15.41
CA SER A 6 -13.31 -2.94 -15.55
C SER A 6 -13.50 -2.37 -14.15
N GLY A 7 -12.86 -1.24 -13.86
CA GLY A 7 -13.02 -0.50 -12.61
C GLY A 7 -13.44 0.94 -12.90
N GLU A 8 -14.32 1.45 -12.07
CA GLU A 8 -14.64 2.89 -11.99
C GLU A 8 -14.05 3.39 -10.68
N LEU A 9 -13.27 4.48 -10.74
CA LEU A 9 -12.79 5.11 -9.52
C LEU A 9 -14.00 5.48 -8.64
N PRO A 10 -13.94 5.29 -7.31
CA PRO A 10 -15.02 5.61 -6.38
C PRO A 10 -15.16 7.12 -6.16
N ASP A 11 -15.33 7.87 -7.25
CA ASP A 11 -16.00 9.16 -7.34
C ASP A 11 -16.21 9.40 -8.86
N SER A 12 -17.35 8.93 -9.40
CA SER A 12 -17.69 8.99 -10.83
C SER A 12 -17.89 10.42 -11.36
N SER A 13 -17.49 11.43 -10.60
CA SER A 13 -17.47 12.84 -10.98
C SER A 13 -16.23 13.24 -11.78
N SER A 14 -15.19 12.40 -11.83
CA SER A 14 -13.94 12.71 -12.56
C SER A 14 -13.97 12.31 -14.04
N GLY A 15 -14.89 11.42 -14.45
CA GLY A 15 -14.98 10.92 -15.82
C GLY A 15 -13.84 9.99 -16.26
N HIS A 16 -12.93 9.60 -15.36
CA HIS A 16 -11.86 8.66 -15.62
C HIS A 16 -12.27 7.22 -15.32
N THR A 17 -12.05 6.32 -16.28
CA THR A 17 -12.29 4.88 -16.12
C THR A 17 -11.12 4.10 -16.72
N TYR A 18 -10.99 2.83 -16.39
CA TYR A 18 -9.95 1.98 -16.98
C TYR A 18 -10.48 0.59 -17.26
N ALA A 19 -9.99 0.00 -18.34
CA ALA A 19 -10.39 -1.33 -18.76
C ALA A 19 -9.25 -2.08 -19.44
N LEU A 20 -9.40 -3.40 -19.46
CA LEU A 20 -8.59 -4.28 -20.29
C LEU A 20 -9.07 -4.23 -21.74
N SER A 21 -8.15 -3.94 -22.66
CA SER A 21 -8.38 -4.02 -24.12
C SER A 21 -7.34 -4.95 -24.75
N GLY A 22 -7.71 -6.22 -24.88
CA GLY A 22 -6.78 -7.29 -25.28
C GLY A 22 -5.71 -7.54 -24.20
N THR A 23 -4.44 -7.41 -24.56
CA THR A 23 -3.28 -7.47 -23.65
C THR A 23 -2.92 -6.10 -23.08
N ASN A 24 -3.60 -5.02 -23.49
CA ASN A 24 -3.31 -3.68 -23.04
C ASN A 24 -4.21 -3.29 -21.87
N PHE A 25 -3.68 -2.44 -21.00
CA PHE A 25 -4.43 -1.78 -19.96
C PHE A 25 -4.66 -0.34 -20.37
N VAL A 26 -5.92 0.05 -20.54
CA VAL A 26 -6.30 1.31 -21.18
C VAL A 26 -7.08 2.17 -20.20
N GLY A 27 -6.68 3.43 -20.07
CA GLY A 27 -7.43 4.46 -19.36
C GLY A 27 -8.24 5.32 -20.30
N TYR A 28 -9.44 5.67 -19.88
CA TYR A 28 -10.39 6.50 -20.59
C TYR A 28 -10.68 7.77 -19.80
N TYR A 29 -10.96 8.85 -20.50
CA TYR A 29 -11.53 10.07 -19.96
C TYR A 29 -12.72 10.49 -20.83
N ALA A 30 -13.91 10.57 -20.24
CA ALA A 30 -15.16 10.85 -20.96
C ALA A 30 -15.31 9.97 -22.22
N ASP A 31 -15.14 8.65 -22.03
CA ASP A 31 -15.23 7.59 -23.05
C ASP A 31 -14.20 7.69 -24.20
N LYS A 32 -13.20 8.56 -24.09
CA LYS A 32 -12.08 8.66 -25.04
C LYS A 32 -10.84 8.05 -24.42
N GLU A 33 -10.10 7.27 -25.21
CA GLU A 33 -8.80 6.74 -24.81
C GLU A 33 -7.86 7.89 -24.43
N ALA A 34 -7.40 7.87 -23.18
CA ALA A 34 -6.50 8.87 -22.61
C ALA A 34 -5.06 8.36 -22.58
N TRP A 35 -4.87 7.10 -22.19
CA TRP A 35 -3.57 6.45 -22.14
C TRP A 35 -3.71 4.94 -22.33
N THR A 36 -2.66 4.32 -22.86
CA THR A 36 -2.57 2.87 -23.04
C THR A 36 -1.23 2.38 -22.49
N LEU A 37 -1.29 1.51 -21.48
CA LEU A 37 -0.16 0.78 -20.96
C LEU A 37 -0.07 -0.57 -21.67
N ARG A 38 1.07 -0.81 -22.34
CA ARG A 38 1.39 -2.07 -22.99
C ARG A 38 2.33 -2.86 -22.09
N PHE A 39 1.99 -4.11 -21.81
CA PHE A 39 2.90 -5.00 -21.09
C PHE A 39 4.08 -5.40 -22.00
N ASN A 40 5.25 -5.55 -21.40
CA ASN A 40 6.49 -5.82 -22.16
C ASN A 40 6.53 -7.23 -22.74
N ASP A 41 5.83 -8.18 -22.11
CA ASP A 41 5.74 -9.56 -22.51
C ASP A 41 4.30 -9.90 -22.92
N GLU A 42 4.12 -10.37 -24.15
CA GLU A 42 2.80 -10.72 -24.70
C GLU A 42 2.11 -11.87 -23.93
N SER A 43 2.87 -12.63 -23.14
CA SER A 43 2.34 -13.69 -22.28
C SER A 43 1.85 -13.18 -20.92
N GLU A 44 2.09 -11.91 -20.57
CA GLU A 44 1.59 -11.32 -19.32
C GLU A 44 0.07 -11.26 -19.29
N LYS A 45 -0.51 -11.74 -18.20
CA LYS A 45 -1.96 -11.69 -17.92
C LYS A 45 -2.21 -10.97 -16.62
N ILE A 46 -3.18 -10.07 -16.61
CA ILE A 46 -3.62 -9.42 -15.37
C ILE A 46 -4.31 -10.46 -14.49
N VAL A 47 -3.82 -10.59 -13.25
CA VAL A 47 -4.37 -11.49 -12.22
C VAL A 47 -5.12 -10.72 -11.14
N SER A 48 -4.75 -9.46 -10.88
CA SER A 48 -5.44 -8.62 -9.91
C SER A 48 -5.34 -7.14 -10.29
N VAL A 49 -6.44 -6.40 -10.10
CA VAL A 49 -6.48 -4.94 -10.11
C VAL A 49 -7.09 -4.48 -8.79
N VAL A 50 -6.46 -3.54 -8.11
CA VAL A 50 -6.81 -3.12 -6.75
C VAL A 50 -6.83 -1.61 -6.65
N GLU A 51 -7.96 -1.08 -6.18
CA GLU A 51 -8.13 0.33 -5.82
C GLU A 51 -7.73 0.59 -4.37
N PRO A 52 -7.35 1.84 -4.02
CA PRO A 52 -6.93 2.19 -2.69
C PRO A 52 -8.13 2.09 -1.72
N ARG A 53 -7.95 1.39 -0.59
CA ARG A 53 -9.03 1.19 0.41
C ARG A 53 -9.42 2.46 1.17
N GLN A 54 -8.55 3.46 1.19
CA GLN A 54 -8.82 4.79 1.74
C GLN A 54 -7.93 5.78 0.99
N ASP A 55 -8.54 6.82 0.46
CA ASP A 55 -7.96 7.81 -0.44
C ASP A 55 -8.06 9.24 0.12
N TYR A 56 -8.92 9.47 1.12
CA TYR A 56 -9.09 10.77 1.75
C TYR A 56 -8.36 10.89 3.09
N PHE A 57 -7.51 11.92 3.17
CA PHE A 57 -6.90 12.39 4.41
C PHE A 57 -7.15 13.88 4.58
N ALA A 58 -7.60 14.28 5.76
CA ALA A 58 -7.73 15.71 6.10
C ALA A 58 -6.36 16.40 6.25
N HIS A 59 -5.28 15.63 6.39
CA HIS A 59 -3.89 16.08 6.53
C HIS A 59 -2.97 15.03 5.91
N VAL A 60 -1.86 15.44 5.29
CA VAL A 60 -0.88 14.49 4.76
C VAL A 60 -0.06 13.96 5.94
N PRO A 61 -0.12 12.65 6.27
CA PRO A 61 0.67 12.12 7.35
C PRO A 61 2.15 12.19 6.99
N VAL A 62 2.96 12.55 7.98
CA VAL A 62 4.41 12.74 7.87
C VAL A 62 5.12 11.69 8.71
N VAL A 63 6.26 11.22 8.21
CA VAL A 63 7.18 10.38 8.96
C VAL A 63 8.37 11.24 9.40
N VAL A 64 8.70 11.24 10.68
CA VAL A 64 9.89 11.93 11.20
C VAL A 64 11.08 10.97 11.18
N LYS A 65 12.20 11.40 10.62
CA LYS A 65 13.45 10.65 10.56
C LYS A 65 14.28 10.88 11.83
N SER A 66 15.34 10.07 12.01
CA SER A 66 16.23 10.16 13.18
C SER A 66 17.00 11.47 13.29
N ASP A 67 17.25 12.16 12.17
CA ASP A 67 17.88 13.49 12.11
C ASP A 67 16.88 14.65 12.30
N ALA A 68 15.66 14.34 12.76
CA ALA A 68 14.53 15.25 12.90
C ALA A 68 14.02 15.87 11.59
N SER A 69 14.50 15.41 10.44
CA SER A 69 13.94 15.79 9.16
C SER A 69 12.66 14.99 8.84
N VAL A 70 11.87 15.50 7.91
CA VAL A 70 10.56 14.99 7.55
C VAL A 70 10.59 14.23 6.23
N LEU A 71 10.02 13.03 6.22
CA LEU A 71 9.69 12.29 5.02
C LEU A 71 8.18 12.39 4.75
N TYR A 72 7.84 13.03 3.64
CA TYR A 72 6.45 13.20 3.23
C TYR A 72 5.94 11.95 2.53
N ARG A 73 4.82 11.39 3.01
CA ARG A 73 4.12 10.31 2.30
C ARG A 73 3.60 10.80 0.95
N TYR A 74 3.75 9.98 -0.08
CA TYR A 74 3.14 10.24 -1.39
C TYR A 74 1.70 9.74 -1.37
N ILE A 75 0.75 10.68 -1.30
CA ILE A 75 -0.70 10.39 -1.30
C ILE A 75 -1.28 10.85 -2.63
N ASN A 76 -1.87 9.91 -3.36
CA ASN A 76 -2.57 10.17 -4.60
C ASN A 76 -3.81 9.27 -4.63
N ALA A 77 -5.00 9.86 -4.71
CA ALA A 77 -6.27 9.11 -4.71
C ALA A 77 -6.49 8.29 -5.99
N ASN A 78 -5.77 8.63 -7.07
CA ASN A 78 -5.91 8.02 -8.38
C ASN A 78 -4.92 6.87 -8.61
N VAL A 79 -4.21 6.40 -7.59
CA VAL A 79 -3.30 5.26 -7.76
C VAL A 79 -4.06 3.96 -7.73
N ILE A 80 -3.76 3.08 -8.69
CA ILE A 80 -4.29 1.72 -8.76
C ILE A 80 -3.14 0.72 -8.78
N GLY A 81 -3.36 -0.41 -8.12
CA GLY A 81 -2.45 -1.54 -8.12
C GLY A 81 -2.82 -2.53 -9.21
N VAL A 82 -1.87 -2.90 -10.05
CA VAL A 82 -2.05 -3.92 -11.10
C VAL A 82 -1.01 -5.00 -10.91
N VAL A 83 -1.45 -6.25 -10.83
CA VAL A 83 -0.60 -7.42 -10.76
C VAL A 83 -0.78 -8.25 -12.02
N THR A 84 0.31 -8.55 -12.70
CA THR A 84 0.34 -9.50 -13.83
C THR A 84 1.19 -10.71 -13.52
N GLU A 85 0.90 -11.80 -14.19
CA GLU A 85 1.69 -13.03 -14.18
C GLU A 85 2.02 -13.41 -15.62
N ASN A 86 3.23 -13.94 -15.86
CA ASN A 86 3.62 -14.49 -17.15
C ASN A 86 3.73 -16.03 -17.11
N SER A 87 3.84 -16.67 -18.28
CA SER A 87 3.89 -18.14 -18.37
C SER A 87 5.15 -18.77 -17.75
N GLU A 88 6.17 -17.98 -17.44
CA GLU A 88 7.42 -18.44 -16.83
C GLU A 88 7.39 -18.38 -15.29
N GLY A 89 6.25 -18.01 -14.69
CA GLY A 89 6.09 -17.90 -13.24
C GLY A 89 6.73 -16.65 -12.64
N TYR A 90 6.82 -15.57 -13.41
CA TYR A 90 7.13 -14.24 -12.90
C TYR A 90 5.84 -13.46 -12.64
N LEU A 91 5.86 -12.74 -11.53
CA LEU A 91 4.82 -11.83 -11.13
C LEU A 91 5.32 -10.40 -11.22
N PHE A 92 4.55 -9.51 -11.84
CA PHE A 92 4.88 -8.09 -11.93
C PHE A 92 3.87 -7.30 -11.11
N VAL A 93 4.36 -6.55 -10.12
CA VAL A 93 3.56 -5.65 -9.30
C VAL A 93 3.78 -4.23 -9.81
N ARG A 94 2.69 -3.58 -10.20
CA ARG A 94 2.69 -2.22 -10.74
C ARG A 94 1.76 -1.34 -9.91
N ILE A 95 2.20 -0.12 -9.62
CA ILE A 95 1.34 0.95 -9.12
C ILE A 95 1.30 1.99 -10.23
N ILE A 96 0.10 2.34 -10.67
CA ILE A 96 -0.14 3.19 -11.83
C ILE A 96 -1.06 4.34 -11.40
N ASP A 97 -0.81 5.54 -11.89
CA ASP A 97 -1.77 6.64 -11.79
C ASP A 97 -2.85 6.45 -12.87
N SER A 98 -4.10 6.26 -12.46
CA SER A 98 -5.22 5.96 -13.37
C SER A 98 -5.65 7.15 -14.23
N VAL A 99 -5.28 8.38 -13.86
CA VAL A 99 -5.60 9.60 -14.61
C VAL A 99 -4.59 9.83 -15.72
N THR A 100 -3.31 9.70 -15.41
CA THR A 100 -2.20 10.02 -16.34
C THR A 100 -1.65 8.80 -17.07
N GLY A 101 -1.85 7.59 -16.53
CA GLY A 101 -1.21 6.37 -17.00
C GLY A 101 0.25 6.22 -16.56
N ALA A 102 0.74 7.10 -15.69
CA ALA A 102 2.13 7.06 -15.23
C ALA A 102 2.40 5.80 -14.39
N LEU A 103 3.48 5.09 -14.72
CA LEU A 103 3.97 3.96 -13.95
C LEU A 103 4.74 4.46 -12.72
N VAL A 104 4.05 4.54 -11.59
CA VAL A 104 4.55 5.08 -10.32
C VAL A 104 5.59 4.16 -9.69
N TYR A 105 5.34 2.85 -9.72
CA TYR A 105 6.26 1.83 -9.21
C TYR A 105 6.08 0.54 -9.98
N GLU A 106 7.18 -0.16 -10.25
CA GLU A 106 7.18 -1.51 -10.82
C GLU A 106 8.22 -2.39 -10.14
N THR A 107 7.87 -3.64 -9.89
CA THR A 107 8.83 -4.68 -9.51
C THR A 107 8.46 -6.04 -10.05
N LYS A 108 9.50 -6.85 -10.32
CA LYS A 108 9.40 -8.21 -10.85
C LYS A 108 9.79 -9.20 -9.77
N ILE A 109 8.89 -10.14 -9.46
CA ILE A 109 9.07 -11.19 -8.47
C ILE A 109 9.17 -12.56 -9.19
N PRO A 110 10.30 -13.28 -9.08
CA PRO A 110 10.45 -14.60 -9.67
C PRO A 110 9.79 -15.69 -8.82
N HIS A 111 9.26 -16.72 -9.49
CA HIS A 111 8.70 -17.92 -8.87
C HIS A 111 7.54 -17.61 -7.91
N ALA A 112 6.71 -16.63 -8.25
CA ALA A 112 5.62 -16.16 -7.41
C ALA A 112 4.27 -16.52 -8.03
N SER A 113 3.36 -17.06 -7.21
CA SER A 113 2.02 -17.49 -7.59
C SER A 113 0.97 -16.99 -6.57
N ASP A 114 -0.30 -17.05 -6.97
CA ASP A 114 -1.47 -16.76 -6.12
C ASP A 114 -1.41 -15.41 -5.37
N PRO A 115 -1.28 -14.27 -6.09
CA PRO A 115 -1.16 -12.98 -5.42
C PRO A 115 -2.44 -12.49 -4.78
N ILE A 116 -2.29 -11.85 -3.63
CA ILE A 116 -3.33 -11.01 -3.01
C ILE A 116 -2.71 -9.65 -2.71
N MET A 117 -3.25 -8.60 -3.32
CA MET A 117 -2.77 -7.24 -3.14
C MET A 117 -3.78 -6.40 -2.35
N VAL A 118 -3.27 -5.51 -1.51
CA VAL A 118 -4.01 -4.38 -0.95
C VAL A 118 -3.22 -3.10 -1.14
N LEU A 119 -3.93 -2.03 -1.50
CA LEU A 119 -3.42 -0.68 -1.63
C LEU A 119 -4.16 0.23 -0.65
N PHE A 120 -3.45 1.09 0.08
CA PHE A 120 -4.03 2.01 1.06
C PHE A 120 -3.03 3.11 1.38
N ASP A 121 -3.51 4.31 1.71
CA ASP A 121 -2.65 5.45 2.07
C ASP A 121 -1.54 5.67 1.00
N ASN A 122 -0.28 5.45 1.35
CA ASN A 122 0.89 5.49 0.46
C ASN A 122 1.56 4.11 0.27
N SER A 123 0.88 3.04 0.68
CA SER A 123 1.46 1.71 0.85
C SER A 123 0.74 0.65 0.03
N ALA A 124 1.52 -0.28 -0.51
CA ALA A 124 1.04 -1.51 -1.10
C ALA A 124 1.58 -2.72 -0.33
N VAL A 125 0.72 -3.70 -0.08
CA VAL A 125 1.11 -5.01 0.47
C VAL A 125 0.65 -6.08 -0.49
N VAL A 126 1.58 -6.91 -0.95
CA VAL A 126 1.32 -8.03 -1.86
C VAL A 126 1.75 -9.32 -1.19
N TYR A 127 0.80 -10.18 -0.91
CA TYR A 127 1.05 -11.56 -0.52
C TYR A 127 1.17 -12.44 -1.76
N TYR A 128 2.07 -13.41 -1.74
CA TYR A 128 2.21 -14.42 -2.78
C TYR A 128 2.86 -15.69 -2.22
N ARG A 129 2.75 -16.80 -2.96
CA ARG A 129 3.48 -18.04 -2.68
C ARG A 129 4.74 -18.09 -3.53
N ASN A 130 5.89 -18.31 -2.88
CA ASN A 130 7.15 -18.56 -3.57
C ASN A 130 7.30 -20.06 -3.86
N GLU A 131 7.12 -20.45 -5.13
CA GLU A 131 7.13 -21.85 -5.56
C GLU A 131 8.52 -22.49 -5.42
N LYS A 132 9.59 -21.71 -5.61
CA LYS A 132 10.97 -22.21 -5.52
C LYS A 132 11.38 -22.47 -4.08
N ALA A 133 11.04 -21.56 -3.17
CA ALA A 133 11.37 -21.67 -1.75
C ALA A 133 10.29 -22.43 -0.94
N ASN A 134 9.17 -22.77 -1.58
CA ASN A 134 7.99 -23.40 -0.98
C ASN A 134 7.54 -22.71 0.33
N ARG A 135 7.40 -21.39 0.29
CA ARG A 135 7.00 -20.56 1.45
C ARG A 135 6.13 -19.41 1.01
N TYR A 136 5.41 -18.81 1.96
CA TYR A 136 4.62 -17.60 1.72
C TYR A 136 5.46 -16.37 1.98
N GLU A 137 5.29 -15.35 1.14
CA GLU A 137 6.04 -14.10 1.23
C GLU A 137 5.09 -12.91 1.11
N LEU A 138 5.51 -11.79 1.70
CA LEU A 138 4.90 -10.48 1.52
C LEU A 138 5.92 -9.58 0.85
N LEU A 139 5.50 -8.81 -0.14
CA LEU A 139 6.18 -7.61 -0.57
C LEU A 139 5.44 -6.41 0.01
N VAL A 140 6.16 -5.53 0.71
CA VAL A 140 5.62 -4.25 1.21
C VAL A 140 6.35 -3.12 0.52
N VAL A 141 5.58 -2.17 -0.02
CA VAL A 141 6.08 -0.99 -0.73
C VAL A 141 5.46 0.25 -0.11
N ASP A 142 6.28 1.23 0.24
CA ASP A 142 5.85 2.55 0.69
C ASP A 142 6.35 3.62 -0.29
N LEU A 143 5.47 4.55 -0.65
CA LEU A 143 5.77 5.66 -1.56
C LEU A 143 5.94 6.97 -0.78
N PHE A 144 6.99 7.72 -1.11
CA PHE A 144 7.33 9.00 -0.49
C PHE A 144 7.57 10.06 -1.55
N LYS A 145 7.36 11.33 -1.22
CA LYS A 145 7.68 12.43 -2.12
C LYS A 145 9.20 12.57 -2.24
N ASP A 146 9.69 12.79 -3.46
CA ASP A 146 11.08 13.14 -3.72
C ASP A 146 11.31 14.62 -3.40
N ARG A 147 11.32 14.95 -2.10
CA ARG A 147 11.52 16.32 -1.64
C ARG A 147 12.42 16.33 -0.42
N ASP A 148 13.46 17.14 -0.49
CA ASP A 148 14.28 17.46 0.67
C ASP A 148 13.46 18.24 1.70
N ASP A 149 13.52 17.79 2.96
CA ASP A 149 13.01 18.59 4.05
C ASP A 149 13.91 19.80 4.25
N HIS A 150 13.31 20.99 4.22
CA HIS A 150 14.02 22.22 4.53
C HIS A 150 14.26 22.36 6.06
N GLY A 151 13.68 21.47 6.86
CA GLY A 151 13.74 21.47 8.31
C GLY A 151 12.67 22.38 8.92
N PHE A 152 12.41 22.21 10.22
CA PHE A 152 11.36 22.95 10.94
C PHE A 152 11.49 24.48 10.78
N TRP A 153 12.71 25.01 10.85
CA TRP A 153 12.93 26.46 10.80
C TRP A 153 12.71 27.07 9.41
N GLU A 154 13.14 26.42 8.34
CA GLU A 154 12.86 26.90 6.98
C GLU A 154 11.40 26.68 6.58
N THR A 155 10.79 25.58 7.01
CA THR A 155 9.35 25.36 6.84
C THR A 155 8.55 26.44 7.56
N MET A 156 8.95 26.83 8.79
CA MET A 156 8.34 27.95 9.51
C MET A 156 8.55 29.28 8.76
N LYS A 157 9.74 29.57 8.25
CA LYS A 157 9.98 30.78 7.43
C LYS A 157 9.15 30.80 6.16
N MET A 158 9.02 29.68 5.46
CA MET A 158 8.18 29.54 4.28
C MET A 158 6.71 29.69 4.62
N SER A 159 6.25 29.10 5.72
CA SER A 159 4.86 29.25 6.19
C SER A 159 4.52 30.68 6.58
N GLN A 160 5.47 31.37 7.23
CA GLN A 160 5.33 32.77 7.60
C GLN A 160 5.28 33.65 6.35
N LYS A 161 6.20 33.42 5.40
CA LYS A 161 6.23 34.12 4.11
C LYS A 161 4.98 33.85 3.28
N ALA A 162 4.49 32.61 3.25
CA ALA A 162 3.25 32.23 2.58
C ALA A 162 2.04 32.95 3.21
N ARG A 163 1.97 33.04 4.55
CA ARG A 163 0.94 33.81 5.25
C ARG A 163 1.03 35.31 4.98
N GLU A 164 2.24 35.86 4.87
CA GLU A 164 2.49 37.26 4.52
C GLU A 164 2.12 37.56 3.05
N ASP A 165 2.38 36.62 2.13
CA ASP A 165 2.03 36.70 0.71
C ASP A 165 0.55 36.38 0.43
N GLY A 166 -0.27 36.15 1.48
CA GLY A 166 -1.69 35.84 1.37
C GLY A 166 -2.02 34.42 0.89
N ALA A 167 -1.02 33.54 0.80
CA ALA A 167 -1.21 32.12 0.56
C ALA A 167 -1.74 31.44 1.83
N VAL A 168 -2.99 30.97 1.77
CA VAL A 168 -3.63 30.25 2.87
C VAL A 168 -3.06 28.84 2.94
N GLU A 169 -1.96 28.67 3.69
CA GLU A 169 -1.55 27.36 4.18
C GLU A 169 -2.59 26.85 5.18
N GLY A 170 -3.46 25.98 4.71
CA GLY A 170 -4.55 25.42 5.52
C GLY A 170 -5.62 24.70 4.73
N ASN A 171 -5.74 24.99 3.43
CA ASN A 171 -6.47 24.13 2.52
C ASN A 171 -5.46 23.18 1.89
N ALA A 172 -5.69 21.87 1.99
CA ALA A 172 -5.06 20.91 1.08
C ALA A 172 -5.23 21.46 -0.33
N THR A 173 -4.16 22.04 -0.90
CA THR A 173 -4.18 22.50 -2.28
C THR A 173 -4.56 21.26 -3.07
N ARG A 174 -5.70 21.30 -3.76
CA ARG A 174 -6.11 20.20 -4.62
C ARG A 174 -5.05 20.13 -5.72
N VAL A 175 -4.05 19.29 -5.51
CA VAL A 175 -2.97 19.08 -6.48
C VAL A 175 -3.58 18.24 -7.60
N SER A 176 -3.55 18.76 -8.81
CA SER A 176 -3.95 18.01 -10.00
C SER A 176 -3.07 16.76 -10.13
N ALA A 177 -3.65 15.65 -10.56
CA ALA A 177 -2.89 14.42 -10.83
C ALA A 177 -1.72 14.67 -11.82
N TYR A 178 -1.92 15.57 -12.79
CA TYR A 178 -0.90 15.97 -13.77
C TYR A 178 0.26 16.80 -13.20
N ALA A 179 0.14 17.31 -11.97
CA ALA A 179 1.14 18.13 -11.30
C ALA A 179 1.88 17.37 -10.18
N LEU A 180 1.58 16.08 -9.98
CA LEU A 180 2.26 15.25 -9.00
C LEU A 180 3.63 14.83 -9.53
N GLU A 181 4.65 15.04 -8.70
CA GLU A 181 6.02 14.57 -8.95
C GLU A 181 6.11 13.05 -8.77
N MET A 182 7.10 12.42 -9.41
CA MET A 182 7.36 10.99 -9.27
C MET A 182 7.84 10.69 -7.83
N PRO A 183 7.26 9.69 -7.15
CA PRO A 183 7.69 9.35 -5.80
C PRO A 183 8.96 8.51 -5.77
N ILE A 184 9.56 8.48 -4.58
CA ILE A 184 10.57 7.50 -4.18
C ILE A 184 9.86 6.33 -3.51
N ALA A 185 10.21 5.10 -3.90
CA ALA A 185 9.67 3.89 -3.30
C ALA A 185 10.68 3.24 -2.35
N ALA A 186 10.23 2.87 -1.14
CA ALA A 186 10.92 1.92 -0.27
C ALA A 186 10.21 0.57 -0.32
N ALA A 187 10.93 -0.50 -0.61
CA ALA A 187 10.34 -1.84 -0.75
C ALA A 187 11.11 -2.88 0.07
N GLN A 188 10.40 -3.75 0.76
CA GLN A 188 10.99 -4.83 1.53
C GLN A 188 10.11 -6.08 1.49
N GLN A 189 10.77 -7.24 1.40
CA GLN A 189 10.10 -8.54 1.43
C GLN A 189 10.05 -9.09 2.86
N PHE A 190 9.05 -9.88 3.18
CA PHE A 190 8.91 -10.61 4.44
C PHE A 190 8.48 -12.05 4.15
N VAL A 191 8.76 -12.96 5.06
CA VAL A 191 8.27 -14.33 5.06
C VAL A 191 7.04 -14.39 5.96
N PHE A 192 5.96 -14.95 5.44
CA PHE A 192 4.73 -15.14 6.18
C PHE A 192 4.55 -16.63 6.52
N PRO A 193 4.24 -16.97 7.78
CA PRO A 193 4.29 -18.36 8.26
C PRO A 193 3.09 -19.23 7.87
N GLN A 194 1.97 -18.65 7.40
CA GLN A 194 0.73 -19.39 7.14
C GLN A 194 0.07 -18.95 5.82
N PRO A 195 -0.74 -19.79 5.18
CA PRO A 195 -1.50 -19.38 3.99
C PRO A 195 -2.52 -18.28 4.34
N VAL A 196 -2.52 -17.23 3.52
CA VAL A 196 -3.48 -16.11 3.58
C VAL A 196 -4.54 -16.29 2.50
N THR A 197 -5.81 -16.11 2.87
CA THR A 197 -6.97 -16.21 1.97
C THR A 197 -7.51 -14.84 1.57
N SER A 198 -7.35 -13.83 2.43
CA SER A 198 -7.82 -12.47 2.18
C SER A 198 -7.00 -11.44 2.95
N ILE A 199 -6.92 -10.22 2.42
CA ILE A 199 -6.24 -9.11 3.09
C ILE A 199 -7.20 -7.93 3.26
N GLY A 200 -7.25 -7.39 4.46
CA GLY A 200 -7.93 -6.18 4.87
C GLY A 200 -6.94 -5.13 5.37
N VAL A 201 -7.39 -3.89 5.50
CA VAL A 201 -6.66 -2.83 6.20
C VAL A 201 -7.64 -2.13 7.11
N SER A 202 -7.18 -1.64 8.24
CA SER A 202 -7.99 -0.86 9.16
C SER A 202 -8.15 0.59 8.71
N THR A 203 -9.39 1.10 8.71
CA THR A 203 -9.71 2.49 8.30
C THR A 203 -10.23 3.32 9.47
N THR A 204 -9.70 4.54 9.62
CA THR A 204 -10.11 5.51 10.65
C THR A 204 -10.52 6.82 9.99
N GLN A 205 -11.34 7.61 10.69
CA GLN A 205 -12.01 8.78 10.10
C GLN A 205 -11.01 9.82 9.59
N LYS A 206 -9.95 10.09 10.35
CA LYS A 206 -8.93 11.09 10.02
C LYS A 206 -7.63 10.48 9.49
N GLY A 207 -7.45 9.16 9.61
CA GLY A 207 -6.21 8.48 9.21
C GLY A 207 -5.00 8.83 10.08
N VAL A 208 -5.24 9.28 11.33
CA VAL A 208 -4.16 9.64 12.27
C VAL A 208 -3.58 8.40 12.93
N THR A 209 -4.46 7.44 13.29
CA THR A 209 -4.03 6.24 13.99
C THR A 209 -3.26 5.29 13.06
N PRO A 210 -2.16 4.67 13.54
CA PRO A 210 -1.41 3.70 12.75
C PRO A 210 -2.30 2.64 12.12
N ARG A 211 -1.93 2.22 10.90
CA ARG A 211 -2.68 1.21 10.15
C ARG A 211 -2.29 -0.19 10.61
N SER A 212 -3.30 -1.05 10.73
CA SER A 212 -3.11 -2.50 10.83
C SER A 212 -3.52 -3.17 9.53
N VAL A 213 -2.63 -4.01 9.00
CA VAL A 213 -2.94 -4.92 7.89
C VAL A 213 -3.54 -6.18 8.49
N LEU A 214 -4.73 -6.55 8.01
CA LEU A 214 -5.52 -7.65 8.52
C LEU A 214 -5.38 -8.84 7.56
N PHE A 215 -4.74 -9.91 8.01
CA PHE A 215 -4.55 -11.12 7.23
C PHE A 215 -5.57 -12.17 7.63
N GLY A 216 -6.48 -12.49 6.73
CA GLY A 216 -7.36 -13.65 6.84
C GLY A 216 -6.57 -14.92 6.58
N LEU A 217 -6.45 -15.78 7.57
CA LEU A 217 -5.71 -17.03 7.51
C LEU A 217 -6.60 -18.14 6.97
N ALA A 218 -6.00 -19.20 6.41
CA ALA A 218 -6.76 -20.38 5.98
C ALA A 218 -7.49 -21.11 7.13
N SER A 219 -7.12 -20.84 8.39
CA SER A 219 -7.83 -21.32 9.58
C SER A 219 -9.13 -20.56 9.88
N GLY A 220 -9.51 -19.57 9.07
CA GLY A 220 -10.68 -18.72 9.33
C GLY A 220 -10.45 -17.63 10.39
N LYS A 221 -9.25 -17.56 10.98
CA LYS A 221 -8.85 -16.49 11.92
C LYS A 221 -8.28 -15.29 11.18
N VAL A 222 -8.34 -14.12 11.81
CA VAL A 222 -7.75 -12.89 11.27
C VAL A 222 -6.64 -12.40 12.17
N LEU A 223 -5.44 -12.24 11.60
CA LEU A 223 -4.27 -11.68 12.26
C LEU A 223 -4.14 -10.19 11.90
N ALA A 224 -4.09 -9.31 12.89
CA ALA A 224 -3.74 -7.90 12.70
C ALA A 224 -2.24 -7.70 12.85
N VAL A 225 -1.61 -7.03 11.88
CA VAL A 225 -0.19 -6.71 11.91
C VAL A 225 0.00 -5.21 11.71
N ASN A 226 0.71 -4.58 12.64
CA ASN A 226 0.99 -3.15 12.56
C ASN A 226 1.87 -2.81 11.35
N LYS A 227 1.40 -1.89 10.50
CA LYS A 227 2.08 -1.50 9.26
C LYS A 227 3.39 -0.75 9.52
N ASP A 228 3.39 0.18 10.47
CA ASP A 228 4.50 1.12 10.65
C ASP A 228 5.64 0.55 11.50
N THR A 229 5.40 -0.49 12.30
CA THR A 229 6.44 -1.11 13.15
C THR A 229 6.90 -2.48 12.65
N ILE A 230 5.97 -3.35 12.23
CA ILE A 230 6.29 -4.73 11.81
C ILE A 230 6.50 -4.79 10.29
N LEU A 231 5.57 -4.28 9.49
CA LEU A 231 5.60 -4.30 8.03
C LEU A 231 6.17 -3.00 7.44
N ASN A 232 7.22 -2.47 8.06
CA ASN A 232 7.85 -1.23 7.60
C ASN A 232 9.05 -1.55 6.70
N PRO A 233 9.06 -1.12 5.42
CA PRO A 233 10.13 -1.43 4.48
C PRO A 233 11.43 -0.67 4.75
N ARG A 234 11.43 0.31 5.66
CA ARG A 234 12.62 1.07 6.08
C ARG A 234 13.40 0.40 7.21
N ARG A 235 13.02 -0.81 7.65
CA ARG A 235 13.72 -1.54 8.71
C ARG A 235 15.09 -2.02 8.21
N GLN A 236 16.14 -1.73 8.98
CA GLN A 236 17.51 -2.04 8.57
C GLN A 236 17.84 -3.52 8.68
N THR A 237 18.50 -4.07 7.67
CA THR A 237 19.11 -5.39 7.76
C THR A 237 20.34 -5.33 8.67
N PRO A 238 20.52 -6.27 9.62
CA PRO A 238 21.63 -6.26 10.59
C PRO A 238 23.05 -6.28 10.01
N LYS A 239 23.19 -6.52 8.70
CA LYS A 239 24.46 -6.41 7.97
C LYS A 239 24.25 -5.42 6.82
N PRO A 240 25.10 -4.38 6.68
CA PRO A 240 25.19 -3.68 5.41
C PRO A 240 25.63 -4.72 4.38
N VAL A 241 24.77 -5.00 3.40
CA VAL A 241 25.15 -5.83 2.27
C VAL A 241 26.23 -5.05 1.55
N GLY A 242 27.47 -5.47 1.71
CA GLY A 242 28.58 -4.98 0.91
C GLY A 242 28.19 -5.09 -0.55
N ASP A 243 28.17 -3.94 -1.21
CA ASP A 243 28.26 -3.70 -2.65
C ASP A 243 28.34 -5.00 -3.49
N ARG A 244 27.22 -5.43 -4.13
CA ARG A 244 27.10 -6.38 -5.28
C ARG A 244 25.78 -7.18 -5.38
N SER A 245 24.60 -6.63 -5.07
CA SER A 245 23.34 -7.26 -5.53
C SER A 245 22.23 -6.25 -5.78
N GLY A 246 22.08 -5.86 -7.05
CA GLY A 246 21.01 -4.99 -7.52
C GLY A 246 19.65 -5.69 -7.60
N ARG A 247 19.10 -6.14 -6.46
CA ARG A 247 17.70 -6.58 -6.39
C ARG A 247 17.05 -6.03 -5.12
N LEU A 248 16.14 -5.07 -5.36
CA LEU A 248 15.37 -4.28 -4.40
C LEU A 248 16.18 -3.13 -3.81
N GLN A 249 15.90 -1.94 -4.33
CA GLN A 249 16.49 -0.68 -3.90
C GLN A 249 16.01 -0.40 -2.47
N ASN A 250 16.83 -0.76 -1.48
CA ASN A 250 16.70 -0.20 -0.15
C ASN A 250 17.07 1.29 -0.28
N VAL A 251 16.09 2.16 -0.51
CA VAL A 251 16.28 3.63 -0.45
C VAL A 251 16.47 4.11 0.99
N ALA A 252 16.91 3.24 1.90
CA ALA A 252 17.39 3.66 3.20
C ALA A 252 18.88 3.94 3.07
N SER A 253 19.22 5.14 2.59
CA SER A 253 20.49 5.73 2.98
C SER A 253 20.52 5.81 4.52
N ASP A 254 21.70 5.79 5.15
CA ASP A 254 21.80 5.90 6.63
C ASP A 254 21.03 7.12 7.20
N LYS A 255 20.74 8.12 6.36
CA LYS A 255 19.99 9.34 6.69
C LYS A 255 18.46 9.16 6.75
N ASP A 256 17.91 8.16 6.06
CA ASP A 256 16.46 7.89 6.04
C ASP A 256 16.00 7.00 7.20
N HIS A 257 16.94 6.66 8.07
CA HIS A 257 16.75 5.80 9.23
C HIS A 257 15.95 6.49 10.32
N ASP A 258 15.08 5.72 10.94
CA ASP A 258 14.40 6.07 12.19
C ASP A 258 14.95 5.13 13.27
N ALA A 259 15.68 5.68 14.25
CA ALA A 259 16.30 4.94 15.33
C ALA A 259 15.28 4.21 16.23
N SER A 260 13.99 4.55 16.14
CA SER A 260 12.93 3.87 16.86
C SER A 260 12.46 2.57 16.18
N LEU A 261 12.82 2.33 14.91
CA LEU A 261 12.39 1.14 14.19
C LEU A 261 13.20 -0.10 14.61
N PRO A 262 12.53 -1.25 14.83
CA PRO A 262 13.24 -2.48 15.13
C PRO A 262 14.01 -2.97 13.90
N ALA A 263 15.18 -3.56 14.13
CA ALA A 263 15.98 -4.20 13.08
C ALA A 263 15.13 -5.19 12.27
N TYR A 264 15.38 -5.25 10.96
CA TYR A 264 14.64 -6.09 10.04
C TYR A 264 14.74 -7.56 10.45
N THR A 265 13.57 -8.17 10.60
CA THR A 265 13.39 -9.60 10.81
C THR A 265 12.47 -10.08 9.70
N PRO A 266 12.92 -11.00 8.83
CA PRO A 266 12.16 -11.41 7.66
C PRO A 266 10.85 -12.10 8.04
N LEU A 267 10.85 -12.90 9.11
CA LEU A 267 9.65 -13.64 9.54
C LEU A 267 8.66 -12.71 10.24
N VAL A 268 7.43 -12.62 9.73
CA VAL A 268 6.34 -11.88 10.39
C VAL A 268 5.95 -12.62 11.67
N PRO A 269 5.98 -11.96 12.84
CA PRO A 269 5.59 -12.59 14.10
C PRO A 269 4.09 -12.87 14.13
N MET A 270 3.72 -14.00 14.70
CA MET A 270 2.33 -14.34 15.01
C MET A 270 2.17 -14.48 16.52
N LYS A 271 1.44 -13.56 17.14
CA LYS A 271 1.06 -13.67 18.55
C LYS A 271 -0.44 -13.92 18.62
N ALA A 272 -0.86 -14.75 19.59
CA ALA A 272 -2.27 -15.01 19.81
C ALA A 272 -3.05 -13.73 20.19
N THR A 273 -2.38 -12.76 20.81
CA THR A 273 -2.93 -11.43 21.13
C THR A 273 -3.27 -10.59 19.91
N ASP A 274 -2.61 -10.85 18.79
CA ASP A 274 -2.76 -10.08 17.55
C ASP A 274 -3.88 -10.67 16.67
N VAL A 275 -4.51 -11.78 17.10
CA VAL A 275 -5.63 -12.43 16.42
C VAL A 275 -6.94 -11.80 16.86
N VAL A 276 -7.54 -10.99 15.97
CA VAL A 276 -8.74 -10.18 16.28
C VAL A 276 -10.03 -10.98 16.43
N THR A 277 -10.06 -12.21 15.91
CA THR A 277 -11.21 -13.11 16.08
C THR A 277 -11.13 -13.96 17.35
N TYR A 278 -10.04 -13.88 18.12
CA TYR A 278 -9.78 -14.69 19.31
C TYR A 278 -9.99 -16.20 19.07
N ASN A 279 -11.09 -16.74 19.60
CA ASN A 279 -11.48 -18.14 19.51
C ASN A 279 -12.51 -18.41 18.40
N ASN A 280 -13.02 -17.36 17.75
CA ASN A 280 -13.97 -17.49 16.66
C ASN A 280 -13.24 -17.68 15.33
N GLU A 281 -13.71 -18.65 14.56
CA GLU A 281 -13.23 -18.93 13.21
C GLU A 281 -14.35 -18.54 12.24
N VAL A 282 -14.02 -17.81 11.18
CA VAL A 282 -14.96 -17.42 10.13
C VAL A 282 -14.73 -18.34 8.94
N GLU A 283 -15.62 -19.32 8.79
CA GLU A 283 -15.48 -20.30 7.73
C GLU A 283 -15.60 -19.67 6.36
N GLY A 284 -14.75 -20.12 5.43
CA GLY A 284 -14.72 -19.62 4.05
C GLY A 284 -14.55 -18.10 3.94
N LEU A 285 -13.75 -17.47 4.81
CA LEU A 285 -13.48 -16.03 4.80
C LEU A 285 -13.04 -15.54 3.41
N LYS A 286 -13.83 -14.63 2.83
CA LYS A 286 -13.58 -14.05 1.49
C LYS A 286 -13.24 -12.57 1.57
N PHE A 287 -13.90 -11.83 2.46
CA PHE A 287 -13.76 -10.39 2.53
C PHE A 287 -13.50 -9.93 3.95
N ILE A 288 -12.53 -9.03 4.06
CA ILE A 288 -12.24 -8.26 5.26
C ILE A 288 -12.55 -6.81 4.92
N ARG A 289 -13.52 -6.23 5.64
CA ARG A 289 -13.91 -4.82 5.51
C ARG A 289 -13.80 -4.15 6.85
N THR A 290 -13.36 -2.89 6.84
CA THR A 290 -13.36 -2.04 8.01
C THR A 290 -14.11 -0.77 7.69
N THR A 291 -14.69 -0.17 8.73
CA THR A 291 -15.41 1.11 8.62
C THR A 291 -15.01 1.97 9.81
N PRO A 292 -14.68 3.25 9.59
CA PRO A 292 -14.31 4.14 10.68
C PRO A 292 -15.49 4.37 11.63
N THR A 293 -15.21 4.49 12.93
CA THR A 293 -16.19 4.97 13.91
C THR A 293 -15.96 6.45 14.21
N HIS A 294 -16.83 7.06 15.04
CA HIS A 294 -16.59 8.41 15.55
C HIS A 294 -15.33 8.53 16.42
N PHE A 295 -14.86 7.42 16.98
CA PHE A 295 -13.62 7.39 17.74
C PHE A 295 -12.47 7.06 16.78
N GLU A 296 -11.52 8.00 16.65
CA GLU A 296 -10.40 7.86 15.71
C GLU A 296 -9.56 6.60 15.96
N SER A 297 -9.45 6.14 17.21
CA SER A 297 -8.70 4.93 17.57
C SER A 297 -9.45 3.63 17.27
N THR A 298 -10.73 3.69 16.90
CA THR A 298 -11.61 2.52 16.79
C THR A 298 -12.19 2.40 15.40
N SER A 299 -12.03 1.23 14.81
CA SER A 299 -12.67 0.84 13.55
C SER A 299 -13.61 -0.33 13.79
N LEU A 300 -14.64 -0.45 12.98
CA LEU A 300 -15.55 -1.59 12.99
C LEU A 300 -15.06 -2.60 11.94
N LEU A 301 -14.62 -3.76 12.39
CA LEU A 301 -14.19 -4.86 11.53
C LEU A 301 -15.39 -5.75 11.22
N VAL A 302 -15.61 -5.99 9.92
CA VAL A 302 -16.61 -6.93 9.43
C VAL A 302 -15.96 -7.95 8.52
N LEU A 303 -16.12 -9.22 8.88
CA LEU A 303 -15.61 -10.37 8.17
C LEU A 303 -16.78 -11.08 7.49
N PHE A 304 -16.62 -11.37 6.21
CA PHE A 304 -17.64 -12.05 5.41
C PHE A 304 -17.04 -13.26 4.70
N GLY A 305 -17.65 -14.41 4.90
CA GLY A 305 -17.32 -15.67 4.27
C GLY A 305 -18.56 -16.53 4.05
N LEU A 306 -18.50 -17.79 4.49
CA LEU A 306 -19.69 -18.59 4.74
C LEU A 306 -20.46 -18.03 5.94
N ASP A 307 -19.71 -17.63 6.97
CA ASP A 307 -20.22 -16.94 8.16
C ASP A 307 -19.92 -15.44 8.11
N MET A 308 -20.60 -14.69 8.98
CA MET A 308 -20.36 -13.27 9.19
C MET A 308 -19.94 -13.02 10.64
N TYR A 309 -18.86 -12.28 10.84
CA TYR A 309 -18.35 -11.91 12.15
C TYR A 309 -18.05 -10.42 12.20
N MET A 310 -18.36 -9.78 13.32
CA MET A 310 -18.23 -8.34 13.49
C MET A 310 -17.67 -8.02 14.87
N THR A 311 -16.65 -7.18 14.92
CA THR A 311 -16.02 -6.73 16.17
C THR A 311 -15.49 -5.31 16.02
N PRO A 312 -15.51 -4.47 17.06
CA PRO A 312 -14.63 -3.31 17.08
C PRO A 312 -13.16 -3.78 17.09
N THR A 313 -12.29 -3.05 16.42
CA THR A 313 -10.84 -3.23 16.45
C THR A 313 -10.18 -1.90 16.80
N ASN A 314 -9.22 -1.95 17.73
CA ASN A 314 -8.40 -0.79 18.08
C ASN A 314 -7.10 -0.87 17.27
N THR A 315 -6.81 0.18 16.51
CA THR A 315 -5.65 0.22 15.61
C THR A 315 -4.46 0.94 16.23
N ALA A 316 -4.65 1.54 17.42
CA ALA A 316 -3.64 2.34 18.12
C ALA A 316 -2.76 1.54 19.09
N GLN A 317 -3.01 0.24 19.26
CA GLN A 317 -2.29 -0.64 20.20
C GLN A 317 -1.12 -1.37 19.54
#